data_AF-K2E7H5-F1
#
_entry.id   AF-K2E7H5-F1
#
_cell.length_a   1.000
_cell.length_b   1.000
_cell.length_c   1.000
_cell.angle_alpha   90.00
_cell.angle_beta   90.00
_cell.angle_gamma   90.00
#
_symmetry.space_group_name_H-M   'P 1'
#
loop_
_entity.id
_entity.type
_entity.pdbx_description
1 polymer ?
#
loop_
_entity_poly.entity_id
_entity_poly.type
_entity_poly.pdbx_seq_one_letter_code
_entity_poly.pdbx_strand_id
1 'polypeptide(L)' 'MRSVNLRLKRKMNEVFSIEPNELGVNFLTSYFKKLTAYLKVTPFVYIIPLTFIISIFLYFVLGRFLIKLVTVLQYGF' A
#
# COMPACT_ATOMS: atom_id res chain seq x y z
N MET A 1 -10.72 -12.29 -24.96
CA MET A 1 -9.82 -11.92 -23.84
C MET A 1 -9.89 -12.87 -22.63
N ARG A 2 -11.06 -13.35 -22.19
CA ARG A 2 -11.17 -14.32 -21.06
C ARG A 2 -10.37 -15.63 -21.26
N SER A 3 -10.39 -16.19 -22.46
CA SER A 3 -9.70 -17.46 -22.78
C SER A 3 -8.17 -17.39 -22.67
N VAL A 4 -7.58 -16.26 -23.08
CA VAL A 4 -6.13 -16.02 -22.99
C VAL A 4 -5.68 -15.96 -21.53
N ASN A 5 -6.47 -15.31 -20.68
CA ASN A 5 -6.17 -15.15 -19.25
C ASN A 5 -6.21 -16.51 -18.51
N LEU A 6 -7.17 -17.38 -18.85
CA LEU A 6 -7.28 -18.74 -18.29
C LEU A 6 -6.08 -19.62 -18.67
N ARG A 7 -5.65 -19.57 -19.94
CA ARG A 7 -4.47 -20.32 -20.40
C ARG A 7 -3.18 -19.85 -19.71
N LEU A 8 -3.03 -18.53 -19.52
CA LEU A 8 -1.89 -17.95 -18.83
C LEU A 8 -1.87 -18.38 -17.35
N LYS A 9 -3.01 -18.31 -16.67
CA LYS A 9 -3.17 -18.77 -15.28
C LYS A 9 -2.80 -20.25 -15.12
N ARG A 10 -3.23 -21.10 -16.07
CA ARG A 10 -2.89 -22.53 -16.04
C ARG A 10 -1.39 -22.77 -16.17
N LYS A 11 -0.72 -22.11 -17.13
CA LYS A 11 0.74 -22.21 -17.29
C LYS A 11 1.50 -21.66 -16.08
N MET A 12 1.01 -20.59 -15.45
CA MET A 12 1.64 -20.06 -14.22
C MET A 12 1.56 -21.08 -13.09
N ASN A 13 0.41 -21.74 -12.90
CA ASN A 13 0.26 -22.78 -11.87
C ASN A 13 1.08 -24.06 -12.19
N GLU A 14 1.35 -24.34 -13.46
CA GLU A 14 2.19 -25.48 -13.87
C GLU A 14 3.68 -25.22 -13.61
N VAL A 15 4.15 -23.98 -13.73
CA VAL A 15 5.59 -23.62 -13.65
C VAL A 15 5.99 -23.07 -12.29
N PHE A 16 5.11 -22.33 -11.62
CA PHE A 16 5.39 -21.73 -10.31
C PHE A 16 4.76 -22.58 -9.20
N SER A 17 5.58 -23.04 -8.26
CA SER A 17 5.10 -23.68 -7.02
C SER A 17 4.51 -22.69 -6.01
N ILE A 18 4.46 -21.40 -6.37
CA ILE A 18 3.99 -20.32 -5.50
C ILE A 18 2.52 -20.07 -5.82
N GLU A 19 1.67 -20.18 -4.81
CA GLU A 19 0.25 -19.89 -4.93
C GLU A 19 0.03 -18.41 -5.32
N PRO A 20 -0.98 -18.12 -6.16
CA PRO A 20 -1.30 -16.75 -6.51
C PRO A 20 -1.73 -15.95 -5.28
N ASN A 21 -1.25 -14.71 -5.15
CA ASN A 21 -1.70 -13.79 -4.08
C ASN A 21 -3.20 -13.47 -4.24
N GLU A 22 -4.02 -14.21 -3.52
CA GLU A 22 -5.47 -14.01 -3.40
C GLU A 22 -5.80 -13.73 -1.93
N LEU A 23 -6.57 -12.68 -1.66
CA LEU A 23 -6.89 -12.19 -0.31
C LEU A 23 -8.15 -12.86 0.28
N GLY A 24 -8.54 -14.03 -0.24
CA GLY A 24 -9.75 -14.76 0.16
C GLY A 24 -11.08 -14.13 -0.28
N VAL A 25 -11.13 -12.80 -0.46
CA VAL A 25 -12.32 -12.06 -0.91
C VAL A 25 -12.09 -11.51 -2.32
N ASN A 26 -12.97 -11.84 -3.27
CA ASN A 26 -12.83 -11.46 -4.68
C ASN A 26 -12.67 -9.95 -4.90
N PHE A 27 -13.40 -9.13 -4.14
CA PHE A 27 -13.29 -7.68 -4.19
C PHE A 27 -11.89 -7.20 -3.78
N LEU A 28 -11.40 -7.65 -2.62
CA LEU A 28 -10.07 -7.29 -2.12
C LEU A 28 -8.98 -7.79 -3.06
N THR A 29 -9.09 -9.03 -3.55
CA THR A 29 -8.14 -9.60 -4.51
C THR A 29 -8.06 -8.78 -5.80
N SER A 30 -9.20 -8.33 -6.33
CA SER A 30 -9.24 -7.49 -7.53
C SER A 30 -8.62 -6.11 -7.27
N TYR A 31 -8.95 -5.49 -6.14
CA TYR A 31 -8.38 -4.20 -5.75
C TYR A 31 -6.87 -4.29 -5.54
N PHE A 32 -6.41 -5.30 -4.81
CA PHE A 32 -5.00 -5.56 -4.55
C PHE A 32 -4.22 -5.79 -5.83
N LYS A 33 -4.72 -6.63 -6.75
CA LYS A 33 -4.05 -6.90 -8.03
C LYS A 33 -3.93 -5.62 -8.89
N LYS A 34 -4.95 -4.75 -8.88
CA LYS A 34 -4.89 -3.46 -9.58
C LYS A 34 -3.87 -2.52 -8.93
N LEU A 35 -3.96 -2.32 -7.62
CA LEU A 35 -3.07 -1.42 -6.87
C LEU A 35 -1.60 -1.85 -7.04
N THR A 36 -1.32 -3.13 -6.83
CA THR A 36 0.04 -3.67 -6.94
C THR A 36 0.58 -3.66 -8.37
N ALA A 37 -0.28 -3.78 -9.39
CA ALA A 37 0.17 -3.65 -10.78
C ALA A 37 0.79 -2.27 -11.05
N TYR A 38 0.15 -1.19 -10.57
CA TYR A 38 0.70 0.17 -10.70
C TYR A 38 1.97 0.36 -9.89
N LEU A 39 1.99 -0.15 -8.64
CA LEU A 39 3.15 -0.03 -7.76
C LEU A 39 4.37 -0.83 -8.26
N LYS A 40 4.17 -1.92 -9.00
CA LYS A 40 5.28 -2.72 -9.55
C LYS A 40 6.00 -2.06 -10.73
N VAL A 41 5.31 -1.21 -11.49
CA VAL A 41 5.88 -0.59 -12.71
C VAL A 41 6.61 0.70 -12.37
N THR A 42 5.98 1.59 -11.60
CA THR A 42 6.56 2.88 -11.20
C THR A 42 6.17 3.22 -9.76
N PRO A 43 6.78 2.57 -8.76
CA PRO A 43 6.37 2.74 -7.36
C PRO A 43 6.51 4.18 -6.88
N PHE A 44 7.63 4.83 -7.20
CA PHE A 44 7.98 6.14 -6.66
C PHE A 44 7.08 7.28 -7.14
N VAL A 45 6.49 7.16 -8.34
CA VAL A 45 5.60 8.19 -8.90
C VAL A 45 4.37 8.41 -8.01
N TYR A 46 3.87 7.36 -7.37
CA TYR A 46 2.72 7.45 -6.49
C TYR A 46 3.11 7.50 -5.01
N ILE A 47 4.16 6.77 -4.62
CA ILE A 47 4.60 6.70 -3.22
C ILE A 47 5.10 8.06 -2.75
N ILE A 48 5.94 8.76 -3.53
CA ILE A 48 6.54 10.03 -3.07
C ILE A 48 5.49 11.12 -2.82
N PRO A 49 4.55 11.40 -3.75
CA PRO A 49 3.50 12.39 -3.48
C PRO A 49 2.61 11.97 -2.32
N LEU A 50 2.24 10.68 -2.26
CA LEU A 50 1.38 10.18 -1.21
C LEU A 50 2.03 10.29 0.17
N THR A 51 3.30 9.91 0.31
CA THR A 51 4.03 10.03 1.58
C THR A 51 4.21 11.49 1.96
N PHE A 52 4.50 12.38 1.02
CA PHE A 52 4.60 13.82 1.29
C PHE A 52 3.28 14.38 1.86
N ILE A 53 2.14 14.06 1.23
CA ILE A 53 0.81 14.48 1.70
C ILE A 53 0.52 13.90 3.08
N ILE A 54 0.77 12.60 3.28
CA ILE A 54 0.56 11.94 4.58
C ILE A 54 1.45 12.57 5.66
N SER A 55 2.71 12.85 5.37
CA SER A 55 3.63 13.49 6.32
C SER A 55 3.16 14.88 6.70
N ILE A 56 2.70 15.70 5.75
CA ILE A 56 2.13 17.02 6.04
C ILE A 56 0.87 16.89 6.90
N PHE A 57 -0.02 15.96 6.55
CA PHE A 57 -1.24 15.72 7.32
C PHE A 57 -0.92 15.31 8.76
N LEU A 58 0.00 14.34 8.92
CA LEU A 58 0.45 13.89 10.24
C LEU A 58 1.13 15.01 11.02
N TYR A 59 1.91 15.88 10.37
CA TYR A 59 2.48 17.05 11.02
C TYR A 59 1.39 17.97 11.59
N PHE A 60 0.31 18.24 10.85
CA PHE A 60 -0.78 19.07 11.35
C PHE A 60 -1.57 18.42 12.48
N VAL A 61 -1.80 17.11 12.40
CA VAL A 61 -2.55 16.36 13.43
C VAL A 61 -1.71 16.15 14.69
N LEU A 62 -0.49 15.62 14.53
CA LEU A 62 0.40 15.19 15.61
C LEU A 62 1.34 16.28 16.10
N GLY A 63 1.58 17.34 15.33
CA GLY A 63 2.47 18.43 15.71
C GLY A 63 2.03 19.12 17.01
N ARG A 64 0.72 19.29 17.21
CA ARG A 64 0.18 19.80 18.49
C ARG A 64 0.43 18.85 19.66
N PHE A 65 0.39 17.55 19.44
CA PHE A 65 0.70 16.56 20.48
C PHE A 65 2.18 16.56 20.83
N LEU A 66 3.07 16.69 19.83
CA LEU A 66 4.51 16.85 20.04
C LEU A 66 4.83 18.10 20.86
N ILE A 67 4.24 19.25 20.52
CA ILE A 67 4.42 20.49 21.28
C ILE A 67 3.97 20.29 22.73
N LYS A 68 2.76 19.75 22.94
CA LYS A 68 2.24 19.49 24.29
C LYS A 68 3.15 18.54 25.09
N LEU A 69 3.61 17.47 24.46
CA LEU A 69 4.52 16.51 25.09
C LEU A 69 5.82 17.20 25.52
N VAL A 70 6.43 17.99 24.64
CA VAL A 70 7.66 18.74 24.95
C VAL A 70 7.42 19.77 26.06
N THR A 71 6.30 20.51 26.03
CA THR A 71 5.95 21.46 27.08
C THR A 71 5.81 20.78 28.44
N VAL A 72 5.13 19.62 28.51
CA VAL A 72 5.00 18.85 29.75
C VAL A 72 6.37 18.35 30.23
N LEU A 73 7.21 17.85 29.34
CA LEU A 73 8.55 17.37 29.71
C LEU A 73 9.48 18.51 30.16
N GLN A 74 9.35 19.70 29.59
CA GLN A 74 10.22 20.85 29.88
C GLN A 74 9.78 21.67 31.11
N TYR A 75 8.47 21.80 31.32
CA TYR A 75 7.92 22.72 32.34
C TYR A 75 6.98 22.03 33.33
N GLY A 76 6.76 20.72 33.21
CA GLY A 76 5.90 19.93 34.09
C GLY A 76 6.60 19.36 35.32
N PHE A 77 7.91 19.61 35.49
CA PHE A 77 8.70 19.26 36.67
C PHE A 77 9.18 20.53 37.38
#